data_AF-A0A417YIF2-F1
#
_entry.id   AF-A0A417YIF2-F1
#
_cell.length_a   1.000
_cell.length_b   1.000
_cell.length_c   1.000
_cell.angle_alpha   90.00
_cell.angle_beta   90.00
_cell.angle_gamma   90.00
#
_symmetry.space_group_name_H-M   'P 1'
#
loop_
_entity.id
_entity.type
_entity.pdbx_description
1 polymer ?
#
loop_
_entity_poly.entity_id
_entity_poly.type
_entity_poly.pdbx_seq_one_letter_code
_entity_poly.pdbx_strand_id
1 'polypeptide(L)'
;MNKKDNGNKAVESFKHSRPKNFFRNRFFALVIDFIVIMLLCWIVFAIFGIPDWEHYLQTQEAVRGLSASDTLVVERMKLYQESFLITLSIGVAYEALMLVFFGVTIGKLVFGMRVVNVNTDKNFYVGKLMLAMRSVIKAASIYLLSAIPFLFMCLTTFGNSEGRSGFDGFAGTKVIKVRSK
;
A
#
# COMPACT_ATOMS: atom_id res chain seq x y z
N MET A 1 8.20 0.81 -33.09
CA MET A 1 9.04 0.28 -31.99
C MET A 1 8.13 -0.11 -30.83
N ASN A 2 7.97 -1.40 -30.58
CA ASN A 2 6.79 -1.97 -29.89
C ASN A 2 6.95 -1.92 -28.35
N LYS A 3 6.01 -1.30 -27.64
CA LYS A 3 6.01 -1.19 -26.16
C LYS A 3 6.10 -2.55 -25.45
N LYS A 4 5.63 -3.63 -26.10
CA LYS A 4 5.71 -5.01 -25.63
C LYS A 4 7.15 -5.54 -25.51
N ASP A 5 8.03 -5.18 -26.44
CA ASP A 5 9.43 -5.66 -26.43
C ASP A 5 10.25 -5.09 -25.26
N ASN A 6 9.98 -3.84 -24.88
CA ASN A 6 10.65 -3.20 -23.75
C ASN A 6 10.21 -3.81 -22.40
N GLY A 7 8.97 -4.32 -22.32
CA GLY A 7 8.48 -5.01 -21.12
C GLY A 7 9.20 -6.34 -20.91
N ASN A 8 9.33 -7.14 -21.96
CA ASN A 8 9.96 -8.47 -21.88
C ASN A 8 11.46 -8.38 -21.55
N LYS A 9 12.18 -7.46 -22.21
CA LYS A 9 13.61 -7.22 -21.93
C LYS A 9 13.88 -6.70 -20.52
N ALA A 10 12.98 -5.90 -19.95
CA ALA A 10 13.09 -5.41 -18.58
C ALA A 10 12.87 -6.53 -17.54
N VAL A 11 11.98 -7.49 -17.83
CA VAL A 11 11.72 -8.64 -16.96
C VAL A 11 12.90 -9.63 -16.98
N GLU A 12 13.47 -9.90 -18.16
CA GLU A 12 14.65 -10.78 -18.30
C GLU A 12 15.92 -10.16 -17.72
N SER A 13 16.16 -8.87 -17.95
CA SER A 13 17.28 -8.12 -17.35
C SER A 13 17.22 -8.11 -15.83
N PHE A 14 16.02 -8.08 -15.23
CA PHE A 14 15.85 -8.12 -13.77
C PHE A 14 16.16 -9.49 -13.16
N LYS A 15 16.16 -10.56 -13.97
CA LYS A 15 16.50 -11.91 -13.53
C LYS A 15 17.99 -12.02 -13.17
N HIS A 16 18.85 -11.16 -13.73
CA HIS A 16 20.30 -11.30 -13.63
C HIS A 16 21.05 -10.25 -12.78
N SER A 17 20.43 -9.15 -12.35
CA SER A 17 21.13 -8.23 -11.43
C SER A 17 20.16 -7.44 -10.55
N ARG A 18 19.98 -7.90 -9.30
CA ARG A 18 19.28 -7.08 -8.29
C ARG A 18 20.14 -5.83 -8.01
N PRO A 19 19.62 -4.61 -8.18
CA PRO A 19 20.40 -3.42 -7.88
C PRO A 19 20.70 -3.36 -6.39
N LYS A 20 21.93 -3.00 -6.04
CA LYS A 20 22.35 -2.72 -4.66
C LYS A 20 21.34 -1.73 -4.05
N ASN A 21 20.77 -2.05 -2.89
CA ASN A 21 19.74 -1.27 -2.17
C ASN A 21 18.27 -1.37 -2.68
N PHE A 22 17.90 -2.33 -3.53
CA PHE A 22 16.51 -2.48 -4.00
C PHE A 22 15.46 -2.53 -2.87
N PHE A 23 15.75 -3.28 -1.81
CA PHE A 23 14.86 -3.41 -0.65
C PHE A 23 14.71 -2.12 0.15
N ARG A 24 15.83 -1.43 0.39
CA ARG A 24 15.84 -0.13 1.05
C ARG A 24 14.97 0.87 0.28
N ASN A 25 15.09 0.89 -1.05
CA ASN A 25 14.28 1.76 -1.90
C ASN A 25 12.79 1.38 -1.84
N ARG A 26 12.44 0.09 -1.73
CA ARG A 26 11.04 -0.34 -1.52
C ARG A 26 10.48 0.08 -0.17
N PHE A 27 11.29 0.00 0.89
CA PHE A 27 10.88 0.45 2.21
C PHE A 27 10.66 1.96 2.23
N PHE A 28 11.60 2.76 1.71
CA PHE A 28 11.41 4.20 1.64
C PHE A 28 10.27 4.60 0.69
N ALA A 29 10.04 3.87 -0.40
CA ALA A 29 8.85 4.08 -1.23
C ALA A 29 7.56 3.88 -0.43
N LEU A 30 7.49 2.87 0.45
CA LEU A 30 6.36 2.63 1.34
C LEU A 30 6.17 3.78 2.34
N VAL A 31 7.28 4.31 2.89
CA VAL A 31 7.24 5.48 3.80
C VAL A 31 6.72 6.71 3.08
N ILE A 32 7.16 6.98 1.86
CA ILE A 32 6.64 8.11 1.06
C ILE A 32 5.15 7.91 0.77
N ASP A 33 4.74 6.70 0.36
CA ASP A 33 3.33 6.39 0.13
C ASP A 33 2.50 6.57 1.41
N PHE A 34 3.05 6.24 2.58
CA PHE A 34 2.40 6.50 3.88
C PHE A 34 2.24 7.99 4.16
N ILE A 35 3.28 8.80 3.93
CA ILE A 35 3.19 10.27 4.08
C ILE A 35 2.12 10.85 3.15
N VAL A 36 2.03 10.38 1.91
CA VAL A 36 0.99 10.78 0.97
C VAL A 36 -0.40 10.44 1.51
N ILE A 37 -0.60 9.24 2.04
CA ILE A 37 -1.88 8.83 2.64
C ILE A 37 -2.21 9.71 3.85
N MET A 38 -1.24 10.01 4.72
CA MET A 38 -1.44 10.91 5.85
C MET A 38 -1.85 12.32 5.41
N LEU A 39 -1.22 12.85 4.36
CA LEU A 39 -1.59 14.13 3.76
C LEU A 39 -3.02 14.10 3.19
N LEU A 40 -3.40 13.02 2.51
CA LEU A 40 -4.76 12.84 2.00
C LEU A 40 -5.78 12.76 3.15
N CYS A 41 -5.49 12.01 4.21
CA CYS A 41 -6.34 11.97 5.40
C CYS A 41 -6.49 13.35 6.02
N TRP A 42 -5.42 14.13 6.12
CA TRP A 42 -5.48 15.51 6.62
C TRP A 42 -6.35 16.41 5.74
N ILE A 43 -6.23 16.31 4.41
CA ILE A 43 -7.08 17.07 3.47
C ILE A 43 -8.56 16.69 3.66
N VAL A 44 -8.88 15.40 3.75
CA VAL A 44 -10.26 14.92 3.95
C VAL A 44 -10.79 15.41 5.30
N PHE A 45 -9.97 15.38 6.35
CA PHE A 45 -10.32 15.89 7.67
C PHE A 45 -10.60 17.40 7.63
N ALA A 46 -9.74 18.19 6.98
CA ALA A 46 -9.92 19.63 6.87
C ALA A 46 -11.22 20.04 6.14
N ILE A 47 -11.72 19.19 5.23
CA ILE A 47 -12.92 19.47 4.42
C ILE A 47 -14.19 18.92 5.09
N PHE A 48 -14.12 17.71 5.63
CA PHE A 48 -15.29 16.94 6.06
C PHE A 48 -15.34 16.67 7.57
N GLY A 49 -14.29 17.00 8.32
CA GLY A 49 -14.16 16.68 9.75
C GLY A 49 -13.89 15.19 10.04
N ILE A 50 -13.58 14.39 9.01
CA ILE A 50 -13.33 12.94 9.14
C ILE A 50 -12.03 12.54 8.42
N PRO A 51 -11.29 11.51 8.87
CA PRO A 51 -11.45 10.80 10.14
C PRO A 51 -11.11 11.69 11.34
N ASP A 52 -11.96 11.66 12.37
CA ASP A 52 -11.83 12.50 13.57
C ASP A 52 -10.84 11.89 14.57
N TRP A 53 -9.56 11.95 14.19
CA TRP A 53 -8.46 11.45 15.02
C TRP A 53 -8.28 12.27 16.31
N GLU A 54 -8.70 13.54 16.31
CA GLU A 54 -8.61 14.40 17.49
C GLU A 54 -9.57 13.94 18.57
N HIS A 55 -10.84 13.70 18.22
CA HIS A 55 -11.81 13.17 19.16
C HIS A 55 -11.40 11.79 19.66
N TYR A 56 -10.90 10.91 18.78
CA TYR A 56 -10.36 9.62 19.21
C TYR A 56 -9.24 9.76 20.28
N LEU A 57 -8.30 10.69 20.10
CA LEU A 57 -7.21 10.92 21.05
C LEU A 57 -7.73 11.44 22.39
N GLN A 58 -8.68 12.39 22.37
CA GLN A 58 -9.31 12.90 23.59
C GLN A 58 -10.07 11.80 24.35
N THR A 59 -10.87 10.97 23.65
CA THR A 59 -11.56 9.84 24.26
C THR A 59 -10.57 8.78 24.76
N GLN A 60 -9.46 8.56 24.05
CA GLN A 60 -8.42 7.64 24.49
C GLN A 60 -7.75 8.10 25.79
N GLU A 61 -7.46 9.39 25.92
CA GLU A 61 -6.91 9.97 27.15
C GLU A 61 -7.91 9.86 28.31
N ALA A 62 -9.19 10.13 28.07
CA ALA A 62 -10.25 9.95 29.06
C ALA A 62 -10.37 8.48 29.53
N VAL A 63 -10.22 7.52 28.61
CA VAL A 63 -10.27 6.08 28.93
C VAL A 63 -9.02 5.59 29.68
N ARG A 64 -7.88 6.29 29.60
CA ARG A 64 -6.68 5.94 30.37
C ARG A 64 -6.77 6.30 31.85
N GLY A 65 -7.77 7.07 32.26
CA GLY A 65 -8.06 7.33 33.67
C GLY A 65 -8.44 6.06 34.43
N LEU A 66 -8.18 6.03 35.74
CA LEU A 66 -8.39 4.87 36.64
C LEU A 66 -9.87 4.44 36.81
N SER A 67 -10.82 5.14 36.19
CA SER A 67 -12.26 4.96 36.34
C SER A 67 -13.01 5.26 35.03
N ALA A 68 -12.50 4.77 33.90
CA ALA A 68 -13.20 4.85 32.63
C ALA A 68 -14.53 4.08 32.68
N SER A 69 -15.63 4.75 32.32
CA SER A 69 -16.93 4.10 32.18
C SER A 69 -16.95 3.19 30.95
N ASP A 70 -17.77 2.14 30.99
CA ASP A 70 -17.99 1.25 29.84
C ASP A 70 -18.44 2.02 28.58
N THR A 71 -19.20 3.10 28.77
CA THR A 71 -19.64 3.98 27.69
C THR A 71 -18.48 4.63 26.93
N LEU A 72 -17.47 5.14 27.64
CA LEU A 72 -16.28 5.75 27.03
C LEU A 72 -15.42 4.71 26.31
N VAL A 73 -15.35 3.49 26.83
CA VAL A 73 -14.63 2.39 26.18
C VAL A 73 -15.29 2.02 24.85
N VAL A 74 -16.62 1.92 24.82
CA VAL A 74 -17.39 1.63 23.59
C VAL A 74 -17.25 2.77 22.58
N GLU A 75 -17.35 4.02 23.03
CA GLU A 75 -17.18 5.20 22.18
C GLU A 75 -15.80 5.24 21.54
N ARG A 76 -14.73 5.03 22.32
CA ARG A 76 -13.36 4.92 21.80
C ARG A 76 -13.23 3.85 20.73
N MET A 77 -13.81 2.66 20.95
CA MET A 77 -13.77 1.58 19.97
C MET A 77 -14.49 1.95 18.68
N LYS A 78 -15.64 2.64 18.78
CA LYS A 78 -16.39 3.11 17.62
C LYS A 78 -15.60 4.15 16.82
N LEU A 79 -15.08 5.18 17.49
CA LEU A 79 -14.27 6.23 16.86
C LEU A 79 -13.02 5.67 16.19
N TYR A 80 -12.37 4.69 16.84
CA TYR A 80 -11.24 3.98 16.26
C TYR A 80 -11.65 3.23 14.98
N GLN A 81 -12.72 2.43 15.05
CA GLN A 81 -13.20 1.62 13.94
C GLN A 81 -13.58 2.50 12.74
N GLU A 82 -14.30 3.58 12.96
CA GLU A 82 -14.71 4.53 11.93
C GLU A 82 -13.49 5.23 11.30
N SER A 83 -12.61 5.80 12.13
CA SER A 83 -11.42 6.50 11.65
C SER A 83 -10.45 5.58 10.90
N PHE A 84 -10.33 4.33 11.37
CA PHE A 84 -9.55 3.29 10.73
C PHE A 84 -10.12 2.90 9.36
N LEU A 85 -11.43 2.64 9.26
CA LEU A 85 -12.08 2.27 7.99
C LEU A 85 -12.00 3.38 6.95
N ILE A 86 -12.17 4.65 7.36
CA ILE A 86 -12.03 5.80 6.47
C ILE A 86 -10.60 5.92 5.97
N THR A 87 -9.61 5.84 6.87
CA THR A 87 -8.18 5.88 6.52
C THR A 87 -7.80 4.74 5.59
N LEU A 88 -8.29 3.53 5.85
CA LEU A 88 -8.08 2.36 5.01
C LEU A 88 -8.67 2.57 3.61
N SER A 89 -9.87 3.13 3.54
CA SER A 89 -10.58 3.42 2.28
C SER A 89 -9.84 4.47 1.46
N ILE A 90 -9.33 5.54 2.08
CA ILE A 90 -8.49 6.55 1.44
C ILE A 90 -7.21 5.91 0.89
N GLY A 91 -6.53 5.08 1.69
CA GLY A 91 -5.33 4.37 1.28
C GLY A 91 -5.55 3.43 0.09
N VAL A 92 -6.65 2.66 0.11
CA VAL A 92 -7.04 1.76 -1.00
C VAL A 92 -7.37 2.56 -2.25
N ALA A 93 -8.17 3.63 -2.13
CA ALA A 93 -8.53 4.47 -3.26
C ALA A 93 -7.30 5.08 -3.90
N TYR A 94 -6.39 5.66 -3.11
CA TYR A 94 -5.11 6.18 -3.57
C TYR A 94 -4.30 5.10 -4.30
N GLU A 95 -4.04 3.95 -3.68
CA GLU A 95 -3.19 2.91 -4.27
C GLU A 95 -3.84 2.32 -5.53
N ALA A 96 -5.16 2.05 -5.51
CA ALA A 96 -5.89 1.54 -6.66
C ALA A 96 -5.90 2.52 -7.83
N LEU A 97 -6.22 3.80 -7.61
CA LEU A 97 -6.20 4.82 -8.67
C LEU A 97 -4.80 4.96 -9.27
N MET A 98 -3.77 5.07 -8.43
CA MET A 98 -2.39 5.18 -8.90
C MET A 98 -1.95 3.97 -9.72
N LEU A 99 -2.30 2.75 -9.31
CA LEU A 99 -1.96 1.55 -10.05
C LEU A 99 -2.78 1.39 -11.34
N VAL A 100 -4.06 1.75 -11.34
CA VAL A 100 -4.95 1.64 -12.52
C VAL A 100 -4.58 2.65 -13.61
N PHE A 101 -4.21 3.87 -13.23
CA PHE A 101 -3.87 4.93 -14.20
C PHE A 101 -2.39 4.94 -14.57
N PHE A 102 -1.49 4.76 -13.60
CA PHE A 102 -0.05 4.96 -13.81
C PHE A 102 0.79 3.68 -13.67
N GLY A 103 0.21 2.59 -13.12
CA GLY A 103 0.94 1.34 -12.85
C GLY A 103 2.02 1.49 -11.77
N VAL A 104 2.00 2.58 -11.01
CA VAL A 104 3.03 2.97 -10.05
C VAL A 104 2.43 3.86 -8.99
N THR A 105 2.94 3.79 -7.75
CA THR A 105 2.59 4.70 -6.65
C THR A 105 3.62 5.83 -6.55
N ILE A 106 3.30 6.96 -5.93
CA ILE A 106 4.20 8.12 -5.85
C ILE A 106 5.54 7.73 -5.22
N GLY A 107 5.53 7.00 -4.11
CA GLY A 107 6.76 6.53 -3.47
C GLY A 107 7.59 5.64 -4.38
N LYS A 108 6.95 4.75 -5.15
CA LYS A 108 7.66 3.89 -6.11
C LYS A 108 8.23 4.69 -7.29
N LEU A 109 7.53 5.74 -7.72
CA LEU A 109 7.98 6.64 -8.79
C LEU A 109 9.28 7.36 -8.41
N VAL A 110 9.39 7.87 -7.18
CA VAL A 110 10.60 8.55 -6.67
C VAL A 110 11.85 7.68 -6.78
N PHE A 111 11.71 6.36 -6.60
CA PHE A 111 12.81 5.42 -6.69
C PHE A 111 12.96 4.74 -8.06
N GLY A 112 12.23 5.21 -9.08
CA GLY A 112 12.24 4.64 -10.44
C GLY A 112 11.74 3.20 -10.47
N MET A 113 10.78 2.84 -9.61
CA MET A 113 10.19 1.51 -9.55
C MET A 113 8.80 1.51 -10.18
N ARG A 114 8.38 0.38 -10.75
CA ARG A 114 7.05 0.18 -11.32
C ARG A 114 6.49 -1.17 -10.93
N VAL A 115 5.17 -1.25 -10.75
CA VAL A 115 4.47 -2.52 -10.57
C VAL A 115 4.06 -3.03 -11.95
N VAL A 116 4.47 -4.25 -12.27
CA VAL A 116 4.11 -4.92 -13.53
C VAL A 116 3.39 -6.22 -13.23
N ASN A 117 2.51 -6.64 -14.14
CA ASN A 117 1.94 -7.97 -14.09
C ASN A 117 3.00 -8.97 -14.57
N VAL A 118 3.15 -10.08 -13.86
CA VAL A 118 4.08 -11.16 -14.23
C VAL A 118 3.55 -11.94 -15.42
N ASN A 119 2.23 -11.95 -15.60
CA ASN A 119 1.58 -12.67 -16.68
C ASN A 119 1.16 -11.68 -17.79
N THR A 120 2.07 -11.43 -18.73
CA THR A 120 1.94 -10.43 -19.81
C THR A 120 0.89 -10.82 -20.86
N ASP A 121 0.44 -12.08 -20.86
CA ASP A 121 -0.56 -12.62 -21.80
C ASP A 121 -1.99 -12.28 -21.41
N LYS A 122 -2.20 -11.71 -20.21
CA LYS A 122 -3.52 -11.29 -19.76
C LYS A 122 -3.96 -9.99 -20.47
N ASN A 123 -5.24 -9.93 -20.82
CA ASN A 123 -5.88 -8.75 -21.40
C ASN A 123 -5.60 -7.51 -20.51
N PHE A 124 -5.40 -6.34 -21.14
CA PHE A 124 -5.06 -5.07 -20.48
C PHE A 124 -5.97 -4.74 -19.29
N TYR A 125 -7.28 -4.98 -19.45
CA TYR A 125 -8.27 -4.77 -18.39
C TYR A 125 -8.11 -5.74 -17.22
N VAL A 126 -7.82 -7.02 -17.49
CA VAL A 126 -7.54 -8.03 -16.47
C VAL A 126 -6.25 -7.69 -15.72
N GLY A 127 -5.25 -7.16 -16.42
CA GLY A 127 -4.01 -6.66 -15.81
C GLY A 127 -4.26 -5.53 -14.81
N LYS A 128 -5.09 -4.55 -15.16
CA LYS A 128 -5.50 -3.45 -14.27
C LYS A 128 -6.35 -3.95 -13.09
N LEU A 129 -7.25 -4.88 -13.33
CA LEU A 129 -8.07 -5.47 -12.28
C LEU A 129 -7.20 -6.21 -11.25
N MET A 130 -6.20 -6.97 -11.68
CA MET A 130 -5.28 -7.65 -10.74
C MET A 130 -4.45 -6.65 -9.92
N LEU A 131 -4.09 -5.51 -10.51
CA LEU A 131 -3.42 -4.41 -9.80
C LEU A 131 -4.34 -3.76 -8.74
N ALA A 132 -5.63 -3.59 -9.04
CA ALA A 132 -6.59 -3.09 -8.06
C ALA A 132 -6.87 -4.13 -6.95
N MET A 133 -7.04 -5.40 -7.33
CA MET A 133 -7.27 -6.51 -6.40
C MET A 133 -6.13 -6.64 -5.39
N ARG A 134 -4.89 -6.42 -5.81
CA ARG A 134 -3.73 -6.33 -4.92
C ARG A 134 -3.92 -5.31 -3.79
N SER A 135 -4.40 -4.11 -4.09
CA SER A 135 -4.67 -3.08 -3.09
C SER A 135 -5.77 -3.51 -2.11
N VAL A 136 -6.82 -4.16 -2.63
CA VAL A 136 -7.91 -4.71 -1.82
C VAL A 136 -7.41 -5.82 -0.89
N ILE A 137 -6.60 -6.77 -1.38
CA ILE A 137 -6.04 -7.85 -0.56
C ILE A 137 -5.14 -7.29 0.54
N LYS A 138 -4.31 -6.30 0.20
CA LYS A 138 -3.45 -5.63 1.18
C LYS A 138 -4.29 -4.97 2.27
N ALA A 139 -5.36 -4.27 1.91
CA ALA A 139 -6.25 -3.62 2.87
C ALA A 139 -7.08 -4.61 3.70
N ALA A 140 -7.62 -5.66 3.08
CA ALA A 140 -8.30 -6.75 3.78
C ALA A 140 -7.37 -7.41 4.80
N SER A 141 -6.10 -7.61 4.43
CA SER A 141 -5.10 -8.12 5.35
C SER A 141 -4.87 -7.16 6.51
N ILE A 142 -4.71 -5.86 6.24
CA ILE A 142 -4.51 -4.82 7.27
C ILE A 142 -5.70 -4.79 8.24
N TYR A 143 -6.91 -4.91 7.72
CA TYR A 143 -8.14 -4.95 8.50
C TYR A 143 -8.23 -6.20 9.39
N LEU A 144 -7.99 -7.39 8.84
CA LEU A 144 -8.17 -8.66 9.56
C LEU A 144 -7.05 -8.96 10.57
N LEU A 145 -5.83 -8.53 10.28
CA LEU A 145 -4.65 -8.96 11.04
C LEU A 145 -3.96 -7.80 11.78
N SER A 146 -4.54 -6.59 11.81
CA SER A 146 -4.09 -5.46 12.63
C SER A 146 -2.57 -5.23 12.59
N ALA A 147 -2.07 -4.57 11.53
CA ALA A 147 -0.65 -4.26 11.27
C ALA A 147 0.33 -5.44 11.08
N ILE A 148 0.00 -6.67 11.50
CA ILE A 148 0.79 -7.89 11.19
C ILE A 148 1.09 -8.07 9.68
N PRO A 149 0.20 -7.75 8.72
CA PRO A 149 0.50 -7.89 7.30
C PRO A 149 1.59 -6.95 6.80
N PHE A 150 1.83 -5.84 7.51
CA PHE A 150 2.98 -4.96 7.24
C PHE A 150 4.29 -5.69 7.54
N LEU A 151 4.35 -6.38 8.68
CA LEU A 151 5.51 -7.21 9.04
C LEU A 151 5.68 -8.37 8.04
N PHE A 152 4.59 -9.03 7.65
CA PHE A 152 4.63 -10.08 6.65
C PHE A 152 5.08 -9.57 5.27
N MET A 153 4.69 -8.35 4.87
CA MET A 153 5.17 -7.70 3.66
C MET A 153 6.68 -7.46 3.72
N CYS A 154 7.19 -6.93 4.84
CA CYS A 154 8.61 -6.74 5.05
C CYS A 154 9.35 -8.07 4.97
N LEU A 155 8.95 -9.08 5.74
CA LEU A 155 9.58 -10.40 5.81
C LEU A 155 9.58 -11.14 4.47
N THR A 156 8.45 -11.19 3.76
CA THR A 156 8.36 -11.85 2.45
C THR A 156 9.18 -11.13 1.39
N THR A 157 9.33 -9.81 1.49
CA THR A 157 10.21 -9.05 0.60
C THR A 157 11.68 -9.42 0.86
N PHE A 158 12.09 -9.69 2.11
CA PHE A 158 13.44 -10.18 2.42
C PHE A 158 13.69 -11.64 2.02
N GLY A 159 12.69 -12.51 2.21
CA GLY A 159 12.83 -13.96 1.98
C GLY A 159 12.72 -14.39 0.51
N ASN A 160 12.12 -13.57 -0.36
CA ASN A 160 11.89 -13.96 -1.76
C ASN A 160 12.99 -13.44 -2.70
N SER A 161 13.68 -14.35 -3.39
CA SER A 161 14.72 -14.05 -4.38
C SER A 161 14.21 -13.25 -5.58
N GLU A 162 12.91 -13.32 -5.87
CA GLU A 162 12.25 -12.54 -6.92
C GLU A 162 11.92 -11.10 -6.49
N GLY A 163 12.09 -10.75 -5.21
CA GLY A 163 11.68 -9.46 -4.67
C GLY A 163 10.18 -9.25 -4.84
N ARG A 164 9.36 -10.25 -4.50
CA ARG A 164 7.89 -10.19 -4.49
C ARG A 164 7.43 -10.26 -3.04
N SER A 165 6.58 -9.33 -2.61
CA SER A 165 5.87 -9.50 -1.33
C SER A 165 4.81 -10.60 -1.46
N GLY A 166 4.31 -11.14 -0.35
CA GLY A 166 3.22 -12.13 -0.39
C GLY A 166 2.02 -11.69 -1.23
N PHE A 167 1.68 -10.39 -1.18
CA PHE A 167 0.64 -9.77 -1.99
C PHE A 167 0.99 -9.72 -3.49
N ASP A 168 2.26 -9.50 -3.82
CA ASP A 168 2.78 -9.55 -5.20
C ASP A 168 2.62 -10.96 -5.78
N GLY A 169 2.88 -11.97 -4.95
CA GLY A 169 2.68 -13.38 -5.28
C GLY A 169 1.23 -13.68 -5.65
N PHE A 170 0.31 -13.39 -4.73
CA PHE A 170 -1.12 -13.68 -4.90
C PHE A 170 -1.74 -12.91 -6.07
N ALA A 171 -1.42 -11.62 -6.22
CA ALA A 171 -1.95 -10.80 -7.31
C ALA A 171 -1.25 -11.04 -8.66
N GLY A 172 -0.25 -11.93 -8.73
CA GLY A 172 0.51 -12.16 -9.97
C GLY A 172 1.30 -10.93 -10.43
N THR A 173 1.72 -10.07 -9.52
CA THR A 173 2.45 -8.82 -9.83
C THR A 173 3.90 -8.88 -9.35
N LYS A 174 4.74 -8.00 -9.88
CA LYS A 174 6.14 -7.84 -9.46
C LYS A 174 6.54 -6.37 -9.53
N VAL A 175 7.40 -5.96 -8.61
CA VAL A 175 8.02 -4.62 -8.65
C VAL A 175 9.34 -4.72 -9.39
N ILE A 176 9.53 -3.88 -10.40
CA ILE A 176 10.78 -3.79 -11.16
C ILE A 176 11.34 -2.36 -11.07
N LYS A 177 12.66 -2.21 -11.07
CA LYS A 177 13.32 -0.92 -11.25
C LYS A 177 13.37 -0.62 -12.75
N VAL A 178 12.70 0.45 -13.16
CA VAL A 178 12.81 0.99 -14.51
C VAL A 178 14.06 1.85 -14.52
N ARG A 179 15.10 1.41 -15.23
CA ARG A 179 16.37 2.15 -15.33
C ARG A 179 16.03 3.58 -15.80
N SER A 180 16.29 4.58 -14.96
CA SER A 180 16.42 5.94 -15.48
C SER A 180 17.60 5.89 -16.44
N LYS A 181 17.35 6.26 -17.69
CA LYS A 181 18.44 6.75 -18.54
C LYS A 181 19.05 7.98 -17.88
#